data_AF-A0A401RQ42-F1
#
_entry.id   AF-A0A401RQ42-F1
#
_cell.length_a   1.000
_cell.length_b   1.000
_cell.length_c   1.000
_cell.angle_alpha   90.00
_cell.angle_beta   90.00
_cell.angle_gamma   90.00
#
_symmetry.space_group_name_H-M   'P 1'
#
loop_
_entity.id
_entity.type
_entity.pdbx_description
1 polymer ?
#
loop_
_entity_poly.entity_id
_entity_poly.type
_entity_poly.pdbx_seq_one_letter_code
_entity_poly.pdbx_strand_id
1 'polypeptide(L)'
;MLPRSIFLCLLLREVQAGLHYVVLIPAEIRTNTLERVCVLLSPGNDIVPQKLTIQNEQTNNILLQEELLGSAGHNCFQFTVSLGSHGGLCI
;
A
#
# COMPACT_ATOMS: atom_id res chain seq x y z
N MET A 1 0.57 32.42 29.53
CA MET A 1 -0.32 31.82 28.51
C MET A 1 0.27 30.47 28.13
N LEU A 2 -0.28 29.35 28.65
CA LEU A 2 0.19 28.00 28.30
C LEU A 2 -0.66 27.45 27.15
N PRO A 3 -0.06 26.75 26.15
CA PRO A 3 -0.83 26.11 25.10
C PRO A 3 -1.61 24.94 25.70
N ARG A 4 -2.93 24.93 25.46
CA ARG A 4 -3.82 23.80 25.76
C ARG A 4 -3.54 22.71 24.73
N SER A 5 -2.66 21.78 25.05
CA SER A 5 -2.49 20.55 24.26
C SER A 5 -3.73 19.68 24.42
N ILE A 6 -4.45 19.42 23.33
CA ILE A 6 -5.55 18.45 23.28
C ILE A 6 -4.90 17.06 23.18
N PHE A 7 -4.97 16.29 24.26
CA PHE A 7 -4.64 14.86 24.21
C PHE A 7 -5.82 14.12 23.55
N LEU A 8 -5.63 13.70 22.30
CA LEU A 8 -6.56 12.77 21.65
C LEU A 8 -6.28 11.35 22.21
N CYS A 9 -6.98 10.95 23.26
CA CYS A 9 -6.98 9.55 23.70
C CYS A 9 -7.89 8.74 22.78
N LEU A 10 -7.32 8.09 21.78
CA LEU A 10 -8.02 7.06 21.01
C LEU A 10 -8.25 5.83 21.90
N LEU A 11 -9.44 5.74 22.48
CA LEU A 11 -9.94 4.52 23.10
C LEU A 11 -10.27 3.51 21.98
N LEU A 12 -9.27 2.74 21.54
CA LEU A 12 -9.47 1.57 20.70
C LEU A 12 -10.09 0.46 21.58
N ARG A 13 -11.43 0.42 21.60
CA ARG A 13 -12.17 -0.77 22.05
C ARG A 13 -11.84 -1.88 21.06
N GLU A 14 -11.31 -3.01 21.53
CA GLU A 14 -11.14 -4.21 20.70
C GLU A 14 -12.50 -4.62 20.14
N VAL A 15 -12.74 -4.27 18.89
CA VAL A 15 -13.80 -4.80 18.06
C VAL A 15 -13.23 -6.10 17.50
N GLN A 16 -13.73 -7.22 18.01
CA GLN A 16 -13.73 -8.57 17.43
C GLN A 16 -12.64 -8.84 16.37
N ALA A 17 -11.60 -9.58 16.80
CA ALA A 17 -10.41 -9.94 16.02
C ALA A 17 -10.72 -10.47 14.62
N GLY A 18 -10.64 -9.58 13.63
CA GLY A 18 -10.62 -9.89 12.21
C GLY A 18 -9.30 -9.43 11.60
N LEU A 19 -8.92 -10.01 10.46
CA LEU A 19 -7.79 -9.52 9.68
C LEU A 19 -8.17 -8.17 9.06
N HIS A 20 -7.67 -7.07 9.64
CA HIS A 20 -7.74 -5.76 8.99
C HIS A 20 -6.45 -5.50 8.21
N TYR A 21 -6.57 -4.94 7.02
CA TYR A 21 -5.46 -4.49 6.22
C TYR A 21 -5.65 -3.01 5.85
N VAL A 22 -4.56 -2.25 5.87
CA VAL A 22 -4.52 -0.87 5.39
C VAL A 22 -3.50 -0.80 4.27
N VAL A 23 -3.90 -0.29 3.11
CA VAL A 23 -3.01 -0.09 1.95
C VAL A 23 -2.69 1.39 1.82
N LEU A 24 -1.40 1.71 1.76
CA LEU A 24 -0.87 3.05 1.54
C LEU A 24 -0.29 3.10 0.14
N ILE A 25 -0.95 3.86 -0.74
CA ILE A 25 -0.56 4.08 -2.14
C ILE A 25 -0.27 5.57 -2.31
N PRO A 26 0.82 5.96 -2.99
CA PRO A 26 1.05 7.36 -3.33
C PRO A 26 -0.08 7.86 -4.26
N ALA A 27 -0.48 9.11 -4.07
CA ALA A 27 -1.54 9.71 -4.90
C ALA A 27 -1.14 9.85 -6.38
N GLU A 28 0.16 9.84 -6.66
CA GLU A 28 0.73 9.90 -8.00
C GLU A 28 1.93 8.93 -8.07
N ILE A 29 1.94 8.05 -9.06
CA ILE A 29 3.07 7.14 -9.35
C ILE A 29 3.89 7.76 -10.46
N ARG A 30 5.14 8.11 -10.17
CA ARG A 30 6.04 8.66 -11.17
C ARG A 30 6.75 7.54 -11.93
N THR A 31 7.21 7.89 -13.12
CA THR A 31 7.81 6.93 -14.04
C THR A 31 9.32 6.99 -13.95
N ASN A 32 9.99 5.85 -14.13
CA ASN A 32 11.44 5.70 -13.97
C ASN A 32 11.99 6.12 -12.59
N THR A 33 11.13 6.18 -11.58
CA THR A 33 11.46 6.41 -10.17
C THR A 33 11.16 5.16 -9.35
N LEU A 34 11.88 5.00 -8.25
CA LEU A 34 11.58 3.95 -7.28
C LEU A 34 10.36 4.37 -6.46
N GLU A 35 9.25 3.68 -6.67
CA GLU A 35 7.97 3.89 -6.01
C GLU A 35 7.73 2.82 -4.94
N ARG A 36 6.81 3.09 -4.02
CA ARG A 36 6.51 2.20 -2.90
C ARG A 36 5.02 2.16 -2.59
N VAL A 37 4.48 0.95 -2.46
CA VAL A 37 3.14 0.69 -1.92
C VAL A 37 3.31 -0.17 -0.68
N CYS A 38 2.68 0.22 0.43
CA CYS A 38 2.79 -0.52 1.69
C CYS A 38 1.44 -1.05 2.15
N VAL A 39 1.44 -2.26 2.68
CA VAL A 39 0.32 -2.92 3.31
C VAL A 39 0.65 -3.09 4.79
N LEU A 40 -0.18 -2.52 5.66
CA LEU A 40 -0.19 -2.81 7.09
C LEU A 40 -1.17 -3.93 7.34
N LEU A 41 -0.65 -5.09 7.74
CA LEU A 41 -1.45 -6.21 8.20
C LEU A 41 -1.64 -6.14 9.71
N SER A 42 -2.87 -6.40 10.16
CA SER A 42 -3.18 -6.56 11.58
C SER A 42 -2.26 -7.60 12.23
N PRO A 43 -1.99 -7.47 13.55
CA PRO A 43 -1.19 -8.43 14.28
C PRO A 43 -1.74 -9.86 14.12
N GLY A 44 -0.85 -10.79 13.76
CA GLY A 44 -1.17 -12.19 13.50
C GLY A 44 0.12 -12.98 13.25
N ASN A 45 0.09 -14.29 13.51
CA ASN A 45 1.26 -15.14 13.31
C ASN A 45 1.34 -15.73 11.89
N ASP A 46 0.34 -15.46 11.06
CA ASP A 46 0.24 -16.03 9.72
C ASP A 46 1.08 -15.23 8.72
N ILE A 47 1.83 -15.95 7.89
CA ILE A 47 2.47 -15.40 6.71
C ILE A 47 1.45 -15.48 5.57
N VAL A 48 1.10 -14.34 5.01
CA VAL A 48 0.09 -14.24 3.94
C VAL A 48 0.79 -13.80 2.65
N PRO A 49 0.64 -14.54 1.54
CA PRO A 49 1.14 -14.10 0.24
C PRO A 49 0.37 -12.86 -0.20
N GLN A 50 1.10 -11.81 -0.59
CA GLN A 50 0.56 -10.56 -1.09
C GLN A 50 1.02 -10.37 -2.53
N LYS A 51 0.11 -9.87 -3.36
CA LYS A 51 0.36 -9.61 -4.78
C LYS A 51 -0.04 -8.18 -5.12
N LEU A 52 0.90 -7.42 -5.70
CA LEU A 52 0.64 -6.11 -6.29
C LEU A 52 0.53 -6.28 -7.81
N THR A 53 -0.52 -5.72 -8.40
CA THR A 53 -0.68 -5.67 -9.86
C THR A 53 -1.03 -4.25 -10.26
N ILE A 54 -0.26 -3.68 -11.18
CA ILE A 54 -0.56 -2.39 -11.81
C ILE A 54 -0.96 -2.68 -13.24
N GLN A 55 -2.17 -2.26 -13.59
CA GLN A 55 -2.77 -2.53 -14.89
C GLN A 55 -3.20 -1.21 -15.52
N ASN A 56 -2.97 -1.08 -16.82
CA ASN A 56 -3.54 0.00 -17.61
C ASN A 56 -4.99 -0.36 -17.95
N GLU A 57 -5.95 0.38 -17.40
CA GLU A 57 -7.38 0.10 -17.57
C GLU A 57 -7.84 0.17 -19.04
N GLN A 58 -7.29 1.10 -19.83
CA GLN A 58 -7.70 1.32 -21.22
C GLN A 58 -7.26 0.19 -22.16
N THR A 59 -6.07 -0.36 -21.93
CA THR A 59 -5.49 -1.43 -22.78
C THR A 59 -5.63 -2.80 -22.15
N ASN A 60 -6.08 -2.88 -20.90
CA ASN A 60 -6.11 -4.07 -20.07
C ASN A 60 -4.72 -4.72 -19.87
N ASN A 61 -3.63 -4.01 -20.20
CA ASN A 61 -2.27 -4.53 -20.12
C ASN A 61 -1.72 -4.43 -18.69
N ILE A 62 -1.11 -5.51 -18.22
CA ILE A 62 -0.38 -5.53 -16.95
C ILE A 62 0.96 -4.83 -17.17
N LEU A 63 1.22 -3.79 -16.39
CA LEU A 63 2.47 -3.02 -16.43
C LEU A 63 3.46 -3.49 -15.38
N LEU A 64 2.95 -3.99 -14.25
CA LEU A 64 3.76 -4.52 -13.16
C LEU A 64 3.00 -5.62 -12.44
N GLN A 65 3.70 -6.68 -12.06
CA GLN A 65 3.21 -7.70 -11.15
C GLN A 65 4.33 -8.10 -10.19
N GLU A 66 4.12 -7.88 -8.90
CA GLU A 66 5.08 -8.18 -7.85
C GLU A 66 4.40 -9.01 -6.76
N GLU A 67 5.15 -9.92 -6.14
CA GLU A 67 4.65 -10.79 -5.08
C GLU A 67 5.63 -10.79 -3.90
N LEU A 68 5.08 -10.77 -2.68
CA LEU A 68 5.86 -10.89 -1.46
C LEU A 68 5.14 -11.76 -0.43
N LEU A 69 5.92 -12.40 0.43
CA LEU A 69 5.41 -13.08 1.61
C LEU A 69 5.37 -12.07 2.75
N GLY A 70 4.16 -11.63 3.11
CA GLY A 70 3.98 -10.62 4.14
C GLY A 70 3.67 -11.23 5.50
N SER A 71 4.26 -10.68 6.54
CA SER A 71 3.92 -11.00 7.93
C SER A 71 3.16 -9.84 8.57
N ALA A 72 2.70 -10.02 9.82
CA ALA A 72 2.10 -8.91 10.57
C ALA A 72 3.01 -7.68 10.60
N GLY A 73 2.41 -6.49 10.48
CA GLY A 73 3.12 -5.22 10.39
C GLY A 73 3.20 -4.67 8.97
N HIS A 74 4.22 -3.85 8.71
CA HIS A 74 4.37 -3.12 7.45
C HIS A 74 5.14 -3.93 6.41
N ASN A 75 4.46 -4.33 5.35
CA ASN A 75 5.06 -4.96 4.17
C ASN A 75 5.01 -3.96 3.01
N CYS A 76 6.10 -3.79 2.28
CA CYS A 76 6.13 -2.80 1.20
C CYS A 76 6.66 -3.42 -0.09
N PHE A 77 5.89 -3.23 -1.15
CA PHE A 77 6.33 -3.44 -2.52
C PHE A 77 7.17 -2.24 -2.94
N GLN A 78 8.33 -2.51 -3.54
CA GLN A 78 9.17 -1.50 -4.17
C GLN A 78 9.26 -1.83 -5.65
N PHE A 79 8.98 -0.85 -6.50
CA PHE A 79 8.91 -1.07 -7.93
C PHE A 79 9.24 0.20 -8.70
N THR A 80 9.48 0.04 -10.01
CA THR A 80 9.66 1.16 -10.93
C THR A 80 8.77 0.91 -12.13
N VAL A 81 7.98 1.92 -12.50
CA VAL A 81 7.14 1.84 -13.70
C VAL A 81 7.83 2.57 -14.84
N SER A 82 8.15 1.83 -15.90
CA SER A 82 8.65 2.41 -17.15
C SER A 82 7.47 2.63 -18.09
N LEU A 83 7.32 3.87 -18.57
CA LEU A 83 6.48 4.11 -19.73
C LEU A 83 7.19 3.51 -20.95
N GLY A 84 6.61 2.47 -21.53
CA GLY A 84 6.83 2.20 -22.95
C GLY A 84 6.52 3.48 -23.74
N SER A 85 7.09 3.65 -24.92
CA SER A 85 7.14 4.91 -25.68
C SER A 85 5.81 5.63 -25.99
N HIS A 86 4.65 5.16 -25.50
CA HIS A 86 3.35 5.80 -25.66
C HIS A 86 2.47 5.67 -24.40
N GLY A 87 2.19 6.79 -23.72
CA GLY A 87 0.96 7.01 -22.95
C GLY A 87 1.07 6.92 -21.43
N GLY A 88 0.88 8.06 -20.76
CA GLY A 88 0.86 8.20 -19.30
C GLY A 88 -0.15 7.30 -18.58
N LEU A 89 0.17 7.01 -17.32
CA LEU A 89 -0.64 6.21 -16.40
C LEU A 89 -1.62 7.10 -15.64
N CYS A 90 -2.92 6.84 -15.79
CA CYS A 90 -3.93 7.28 -14.84
C CYS A 90 -4.27 6.10 -13.93
N ILE A 91 -4.35 6.36 -12.62
CA ILE A 91 -4.85 5.43 -11.58
C ILE A 91 -6.32 5.76 -11.34
#